data_AF-A0A1G8SQJ2-F1
#
_entry.id   AF-A0A1G8SQJ2-F1
#
_cell.length_a   1.000
_cell.length_b   1.000
_cell.length_c   1.000
_cell.angle_alpha   90.00
_cell.angle_beta   90.00
_cell.angle_gamma   90.00
#
_symmetry.space_group_name_H-M   'P 1'
#
loop_
_entity.id
_entity.type
_entity.pdbx_description
1 polymer ?
#
loop_
_entity_poly.entity_id
_entity_poly.type
_entity_poly.pdbx_seq_one_letter_code
_entity_poly.pdbx_strand_id
1 'polypeptide(L)'
;MHPSSHSAAMQPLAAAVRRAIGVSVSGILLSVPLVAQAQEEAMETDTETMVVVGTALKVASPLVETPRPVSIVEREELDERNVQRLDETYRYRSGVLSGHYGADNNTDWFKVRGFDQATYQDGLRIYREGFYQWLPEPYGLDRVELFKGPSSILYGEAPSGGLINAVSKRPTDEPQGEIEIQAGNRNHRQFAFDTSGPATDEGDVRYRMVGLYKERDGDLDDTDNERFYLAPSLEWDISDDTQLTVLASFQKDDGVPVNPFKLAYGTVQDTPFGRVDPQTNYGAPGYDKDERTQTAVGYEFEHAFNDTWRFEQNFRYSHLDLDLRSTYMMMGTGDGQTAFRGHLQRDGEIDSFTVDNRMVGKWYGDRTENTLLLGVDYQDLTLDGREFDNYFYDSVDIFNPQSGIAPVPSDQLTRRKIDKEQLGLYLQDQLRIDDRWVLLGAVRHDSADVRNESERDNNTVDETQSATSWSGGVMYLGDNGLNPYLSYTESFRPAAQTNSNGAIFEEIEGEQWELGVKYAPFDWDGYVTAALFDIEESNSFATAPGGYQT
;
A
#
# COMPACT_ATOMS: atom_id res chain seq x y z
N MET A 1 77.73 2.12 6.45
CA MET A 1 78.61 1.46 5.46
C MET A 1 78.22 1.95 4.09
N HIS A 2 79.19 2.49 3.36
CA HIS A 2 79.07 3.15 2.05
C HIS A 2 79.00 2.11 0.90
N PRO A 3 78.78 2.51 -0.38
CA PRO A 3 77.77 1.96 -1.29
C PRO A 3 78.37 1.51 -2.65
N SER A 4 77.54 1.10 -3.62
CA SER A 4 77.80 1.17 -5.09
C SER A 4 76.74 0.37 -5.87
N SER A 5 76.20 0.74 -7.04
CA SER A 5 76.37 1.90 -7.92
C SER A 5 75.51 1.74 -9.20
N HIS A 6 75.05 2.88 -9.76
CA HIS A 6 74.71 3.20 -11.17
C HIS A 6 73.49 2.53 -11.86
N SER A 7 72.44 3.29 -12.25
CA SER A 7 72.24 4.15 -13.46
C SER A 7 72.01 3.33 -14.74
N ALA A 8 71.17 3.66 -15.73
CA ALA A 8 70.41 4.84 -16.10
C ALA A 8 69.31 4.44 -17.12
N ALA A 9 68.40 5.37 -17.40
CA ALA A 9 67.35 5.30 -18.41
C ALA A 9 67.85 5.16 -19.86
N MET A 10 67.03 4.55 -20.71
CA MET A 10 66.93 4.88 -22.15
C MET A 10 65.55 4.48 -22.70
N GLN A 11 64.77 5.48 -23.12
CA GLN A 11 63.69 5.35 -24.10
C GLN A 11 64.32 5.31 -25.54
N PRO A 12 63.56 5.47 -26.64
CA PRO A 12 62.77 4.46 -27.33
C PRO A 12 63.13 4.44 -28.83
N LEU A 13 63.51 3.32 -29.47
CA LEU A 13 63.53 3.30 -30.96
C LEU A 13 63.70 1.88 -31.52
N ALA A 14 62.78 0.98 -31.21
CA ALA A 14 62.60 -0.22 -32.01
C ALA A 14 61.46 0.01 -33.01
N ALA A 15 61.87 0.29 -34.25
CA ALA A 15 61.18 -0.10 -35.47
C ALA A 15 59.83 0.59 -35.78
N ALA A 16 59.92 1.88 -36.12
CA ALA A 16 59.15 2.40 -37.23
C ALA A 16 59.69 1.79 -38.54
N VAL A 17 58.98 0.83 -39.13
CA VAL A 17 59.11 0.50 -40.56
C VAL A 17 57.71 0.35 -41.17
N ARG A 18 57.33 1.42 -41.88
CA ARG A 18 56.45 1.50 -43.07
C ARG A 18 54.93 1.34 -42.82
N ARG A 19 54.11 2.40 -42.97
CA ARG A 19 53.67 3.06 -44.24
C ARG A 19 53.15 2.03 -45.27
N ALA A 20 52.03 2.18 -45.98
CA ALA A 20 51.05 3.23 -46.16
C ALA A 20 49.89 2.69 -47.03
N ILE A 21 48.72 3.33 -46.94
CA ILE A 21 47.75 3.69 -47.99
C ILE A 21 47.74 2.88 -49.30
N GLY A 22 46.56 2.34 -49.67
CA GLY A 22 46.26 1.91 -51.03
C GLY A 22 44.80 1.46 -51.24
N VAL A 23 43.94 2.39 -51.66
CA VAL A 23 42.62 2.16 -52.27
C VAL A 23 42.80 1.85 -53.77
N SER A 24 41.97 0.96 -54.33
CA SER A 24 41.38 0.94 -55.71
C SER A 24 41.30 -0.51 -56.26
N VAL A 25 40.13 -1.17 -56.34
CA VAL A 25 39.03 -1.07 -57.34
C VAL A 25 39.22 -2.01 -58.57
N SER A 26 38.38 -3.06 -58.66
CA SER A 26 37.49 -3.40 -59.82
C SER A 26 37.29 -4.89 -60.12
N GLY A 27 36.01 -5.29 -60.28
CA GLY A 27 35.56 -6.36 -61.19
C GLY A 27 34.50 -7.33 -60.63
N ILE A 28 33.19 -6.99 -60.57
CA ILE A 28 32.11 -7.32 -61.57
C ILE A 28 31.53 -8.75 -61.37
N LEU A 29 30.23 -9.08 -61.26
CA LEU A 29 28.91 -8.42 -61.47
C LEU A 29 27.74 -9.30 -60.92
N LEU A 30 26.55 -8.66 -60.74
CA LEU A 30 25.14 -9.15 -60.76
C LEU A 30 24.43 -9.09 -59.39
N SER A 31 23.26 -8.48 -59.17
CA SER A 31 22.36 -7.61 -59.94
C SER A 31 21.24 -7.07 -59.00
N VAL A 32 20.85 -5.81 -59.22
CA VAL A 32 19.83 -4.89 -58.64
C VAL A 32 18.39 -5.53 -58.72
N PRO A 33 17.32 -5.10 -57.98
CA PRO A 33 17.05 -3.69 -57.73
C PRO A 33 16.53 -3.15 -56.39
N LEU A 34 16.96 -1.90 -56.22
CA LEU A 34 16.43 -0.83 -55.40
C LEU A 34 15.28 -0.15 -56.19
N VAL A 35 14.07 -0.08 -55.64
CA VAL A 35 13.05 0.93 -56.01
C VAL A 35 12.23 1.31 -54.77
N ALA A 36 12.41 2.57 -54.37
CA ALA A 36 11.44 3.54 -53.84
C ALA A 36 10.63 3.28 -52.55
N GLN A 37 10.89 4.15 -51.57
CA GLN A 37 9.98 5.01 -50.75
C GLN A 37 10.68 5.18 -49.39
N ALA A 38 11.18 6.33 -48.91
CA ALA A 38 10.69 7.71 -48.90
C ALA A 38 9.21 7.78 -48.52
N GLN A 39 8.96 8.33 -47.32
CA GLN A 39 7.71 8.32 -46.52
C GLN A 39 7.69 7.10 -45.58
N GLU A 40 8.12 7.22 -44.32
CA GLU A 40 7.43 8.01 -43.30
C GLU A 40 8.45 8.63 -42.30
N GLU A 41 8.53 9.96 -42.31
CA GLU A 41 8.89 10.74 -41.13
C GLU A 41 7.62 10.82 -40.28
N ALA A 42 7.60 10.16 -39.12
CA ALA A 42 6.94 10.59 -37.89
C ALA A 42 7.13 9.50 -36.82
N MET A 43 7.32 9.92 -35.57
CA MET A 43 7.44 9.11 -34.35
C MET A 43 8.74 8.31 -34.19
N GLU A 44 9.67 8.90 -33.44
CA GLU A 44 10.12 8.40 -32.13
C GLU A 44 11.36 9.21 -31.74
N THR A 45 11.14 10.47 -31.35
CA THR A 45 11.92 11.03 -30.24
C THR A 45 11.17 10.65 -28.99
N ASP A 46 11.28 9.37 -28.63
CA ASP A 46 10.84 8.89 -27.33
C ASP A 46 11.84 9.46 -26.31
N THR A 47 11.46 10.60 -25.75
CA THR A 47 11.99 10.98 -24.46
C THR A 47 11.22 10.06 -23.54
N GLU A 48 11.86 9.01 -23.03
CA GLU A 48 11.34 8.13 -21.98
C GLU A 48 11.08 8.98 -20.72
N THR A 49 10.08 9.85 -20.76
CA THR A 49 9.45 10.40 -19.57
C THR A 49 8.67 9.25 -18.98
N MET A 50 9.08 8.77 -17.81
CA MET A 50 8.34 7.73 -17.10
C MET A 50 6.89 8.21 -16.89
N VAL A 51 5.97 7.66 -17.67
CA VAL A 51 4.54 7.87 -17.49
C VAL A 51 4.13 6.99 -16.32
N VAL A 52 4.24 7.55 -15.12
CA VAL A 52 3.71 6.90 -13.93
C VAL A 52 2.19 6.88 -14.05
N VAL A 53 1.62 5.69 -14.14
CA VAL A 53 0.18 5.44 -14.15
C VAL A 53 -0.22 4.82 -12.81
N GLY A 54 -1.10 5.49 -12.07
CA GLY A 54 -1.67 4.90 -10.85
C GLY A 54 -2.80 3.94 -11.21
N THR A 55 -2.68 2.66 -10.84
CA THR A 55 -3.79 1.70 -11.03
C THR A 55 -5.00 2.09 -10.19
N ALA A 56 -4.78 2.81 -9.09
CA ALA A 56 -5.87 3.27 -8.26
C ALA A 56 -6.71 4.45 -8.82
N LEU A 57 -6.41 4.96 -10.02
CA LEU A 57 -7.35 5.82 -10.74
C LEU A 57 -8.41 5.02 -11.52
N LYS A 58 -8.29 3.68 -11.53
CA LYS A 58 -9.13 2.73 -12.31
C LYS A 58 -9.11 2.94 -13.83
N VAL A 59 -8.41 3.97 -14.30
CA VAL A 59 -8.11 4.28 -15.70
C VAL A 59 -6.65 4.73 -15.79
N ALA A 60 -5.98 4.35 -16.89
CA ALA A 60 -4.60 4.75 -17.10
C ALA A 60 -4.52 6.25 -17.43
N SER A 61 -4.05 7.06 -16.48
CA SER A 61 -3.84 8.49 -16.66
C SER A 61 -2.47 8.87 -16.06
N PRO A 62 -1.63 9.64 -16.78
CA PRO A 62 -0.36 10.10 -16.24
C PRO A 62 -0.59 10.89 -14.94
N LEU A 63 0.16 10.57 -13.89
CA LEU A 63 -0.01 11.24 -12.60
C LEU A 63 0.18 12.76 -12.70
N VAL A 64 1.06 13.23 -13.60
CA VAL A 64 1.32 14.66 -13.81
C VAL A 64 0.13 15.41 -14.43
N GLU A 65 -0.80 14.69 -15.06
CA GLU A 65 -1.97 15.21 -15.76
C GLU A 65 -3.27 14.99 -14.98
N THR A 66 -3.19 14.37 -13.81
CA THR A 66 -4.34 14.13 -12.94
C THR A 66 -4.52 15.30 -11.96
N PRO A 67 -5.72 15.92 -11.82
CA PRO A 67 -5.97 17.03 -10.89
C PRO A 67 -6.10 16.59 -9.41
N ARG A 68 -5.21 15.71 -8.93
CA ARG A 68 -5.18 15.20 -7.55
C ARG A 68 -3.76 14.86 -7.09
N PRO A 69 -3.48 14.86 -5.77
CA PRO A 69 -2.16 14.58 -5.22
C PRO A 69 -1.94 13.07 -5.08
N VAL A 70 -1.07 12.51 -5.92
CA VAL A 70 -0.68 11.10 -5.87
C VAL A 70 0.81 10.98 -5.57
N SER A 71 1.18 10.01 -4.75
CA SER A 71 2.57 9.62 -4.54
C SER A 71 2.71 8.12 -4.77
N ILE A 72 3.73 7.73 -5.50
CA ILE A 72 4.08 6.33 -5.70
C ILE A 72 5.47 6.09 -5.12
N VAL A 73 5.66 4.92 -4.53
CA VAL A 73 6.95 4.36 -4.15
C VAL A 73 7.14 3.12 -5.00
N GLU A 74 8.02 3.23 -6.00
CA GLU A 74 8.33 2.16 -6.95
C GLU A 74 9.21 1.07 -6.32
N ARG A 75 9.33 -0.07 -7.02
CA ARG A 75 10.10 -1.25 -6.58
C ARG A 75 11.51 -0.89 -6.16
N GLU A 76 12.20 -0.10 -6.98
CA GLU A 76 13.59 0.27 -6.76
C GLU A 76 13.74 1.04 -5.45
N GLU A 77 12.82 1.95 -5.11
CA GLU A 77 12.87 2.69 -3.85
C GLU A 77 12.57 1.77 -2.65
N LEU A 78 11.66 0.80 -2.80
CA LEU A 78 11.38 -0.20 -1.76
C LEU A 78 12.63 -1.04 -1.45
N ASP A 79 13.38 -1.43 -2.48
CA ASP A 79 14.62 -2.21 -2.37
C ASP A 79 15.78 -1.38 -1.81
N GLU A 80 16.03 -0.19 -2.36
CA GLU A 80 17.12 0.70 -1.92
C GLU A 80 17.00 1.07 -0.44
N ARG A 81 15.77 1.23 0.05
CA ARG A 81 15.48 1.53 1.45
C ARG A 81 15.29 0.28 2.31
N ASN A 82 15.27 -0.91 1.71
CA ASN A 82 14.98 -2.19 2.37
C ASN A 82 13.72 -2.11 3.26
N VAL A 83 12.61 -1.65 2.68
CA VAL A 83 11.33 -1.46 3.40
C VAL A 83 10.82 -2.79 3.96
N GLN A 84 10.67 -2.89 5.29
CA GLN A 84 10.33 -4.15 5.96
C GLN A 84 8.84 -4.33 6.27
N ARG A 85 8.10 -3.23 6.37
CA ARG A 85 6.65 -3.18 6.63
C ARG A 85 6.01 -2.14 5.72
N LEU A 86 4.72 -2.32 5.41
CA LEU A 86 4.01 -1.41 4.53
C LEU A 86 4.02 0.01 5.11
N ASP A 87 3.91 0.16 6.43
CA ASP A 87 3.91 1.45 7.12
C ASP A 87 5.21 2.27 7.03
N GLU A 88 6.32 1.66 6.65
CA GLU A 88 7.58 2.35 6.45
C GLU A 88 7.66 3.02 5.08
N THR A 89 6.84 2.57 4.11
CA THR A 89 6.88 2.98 2.70
C THR A 89 6.87 4.50 2.52
N TYR A 90 6.09 5.22 3.31
CA TYR A 90 5.88 6.66 3.16
C TYR A 90 6.67 7.55 4.13
N ARG A 91 7.70 7.03 4.83
CA ARG A 91 8.59 7.83 5.70
C ARG A 91 9.22 9.05 5.02
N TYR A 92 9.35 9.04 3.70
CA TYR A 92 9.91 10.14 2.89
C TYR A 92 8.88 10.89 2.05
N ARG A 93 7.57 10.63 2.23
CA ARG A 93 6.51 11.35 1.52
C ARG A 93 5.86 12.40 2.42
N SER A 94 5.54 13.55 1.83
CA SER A 94 4.91 14.66 2.56
C SER A 94 3.48 14.33 2.96
N GLY A 95 3.03 14.89 4.09
CA GLY A 95 1.65 14.73 4.56
C GLY A 95 1.31 13.33 5.06
N VAL A 96 2.30 12.46 5.29
CA VAL A 96 2.13 11.13 5.86
C VAL A 96 2.90 11.02 7.16
N LEU A 97 2.22 10.55 8.20
CA LEU A 97 2.83 10.12 9.44
C LEU A 97 2.85 8.58 9.43
N SER A 98 4.04 8.03 9.13
CA SER A 98 4.31 6.60 9.00
C SER A 98 4.86 6.01 10.30
N GLY A 99 4.36 4.84 10.71
CA GLY A 99 4.88 4.06 11.83
C GLY A 99 4.87 4.82 13.16
N HIS A 100 3.80 5.56 13.48
CA HIS A 100 3.77 6.46 14.64
C HIS A 100 3.78 5.75 16.01
N TYR A 101 3.50 4.45 16.04
CA TYR A 101 3.76 3.59 17.21
C TYR A 101 5.11 2.88 17.16
N GLY A 102 6.03 3.32 16.29
CA GLY A 102 7.42 2.89 16.28
C GLY A 102 7.62 1.46 15.80
N ALA A 103 8.16 0.63 16.70
CA ALA A 103 8.57 -0.75 16.39
C ALA A 103 7.43 -1.78 16.50
N ASP A 104 6.20 -1.35 16.80
CA ASP A 104 5.04 -2.24 16.83
C ASP A 104 4.88 -2.99 15.50
N ASN A 105 4.80 -4.32 15.57
CA ASN A 105 4.88 -5.21 14.42
C ASN A 105 3.58 -5.98 14.13
N ASN A 106 2.54 -5.83 14.95
CA ASN A 106 1.25 -6.49 14.73
C ASN A 106 0.28 -5.67 13.85
N THR A 107 0.69 -4.46 13.46
CA THR A 107 -0.13 -3.47 12.75
C THR A 107 0.72 -2.55 11.87
N ASP A 108 0.17 -2.15 10.72
CA ASP A 108 0.72 -1.07 9.89
C ASP A 108 0.06 0.28 10.26
N TRP A 109 0.87 1.22 10.74
CA TRP A 109 0.37 2.48 11.30
C TRP A 109 0.60 3.67 10.36
N PHE A 110 -0.48 4.22 9.83
CA PHE A 110 -0.46 5.42 9.01
C PHE A 110 -1.41 6.48 9.54
N LYS A 111 -1.06 7.75 9.29
CA LYS A 111 -2.02 8.84 9.18
C LYS A 111 -1.68 9.64 7.93
N VAL A 112 -2.68 9.96 7.12
CA VAL A 112 -2.52 10.79 5.93
C VAL A 112 -3.26 12.10 6.17
N ARG A 113 -2.53 13.21 6.12
CA ARG A 113 -3.04 14.57 6.44
C ARG A 113 -3.70 14.67 7.84
N GLY A 114 -3.34 13.77 8.76
CA GLY A 114 -3.89 13.70 10.12
C GLY A 114 -5.04 12.72 10.30
N PHE A 115 -5.57 12.15 9.21
CA PHE A 115 -6.72 11.26 9.22
C PHE A 115 -6.30 9.80 8.95
N ASP A 116 -7.19 8.85 9.28
CA ASP A 116 -7.04 7.47 8.82
C ASP A 116 -7.21 7.39 7.29
N GLN A 117 -6.75 6.28 6.73
CA GLN A 117 -6.83 5.96 5.31
C GLN A 117 -7.36 4.55 5.11
N ALA A 118 -7.87 4.28 3.93
CA ALA A 118 -8.17 2.93 3.48
C ALA A 118 -6.91 2.22 2.96
N THR A 119 -6.89 0.89 3.05
CA THR A 119 -5.85 0.07 2.44
C THR A 119 -6.46 -0.83 1.36
N TYR A 120 -5.80 -0.87 0.22
CA TYR A 120 -6.14 -1.64 -0.95
C TYR A 120 -4.94 -2.48 -1.35
N GLN A 121 -5.20 -3.58 -2.02
CA GLN A 121 -4.18 -4.31 -2.73
C GLN A 121 -4.72 -4.76 -4.09
N ASP A 122 -3.94 -4.49 -5.13
CA ASP A 122 -4.32 -4.74 -6.52
C ASP A 122 -5.66 -4.04 -6.89
N GLY A 123 -5.88 -2.84 -6.33
CA GLY A 123 -7.10 -2.06 -6.56
C GLY A 123 -8.35 -2.55 -5.83
N LEU A 124 -8.26 -3.63 -5.04
CA LEU A 124 -9.37 -4.21 -4.26
C LEU A 124 -9.16 -3.99 -2.75
N ARG A 125 -10.26 -3.80 -2.02
CA ARG A 125 -10.22 -3.44 -0.60
C ARG A 125 -9.62 -4.60 0.20
N ILE A 126 -8.72 -4.26 1.12
CA ILE A 126 -8.36 -5.14 2.24
C ILE A 126 -8.75 -4.44 3.53
N TYR A 127 -9.65 -5.07 4.28
CA TYR A 127 -10.27 -4.42 5.42
C TYR A 127 -9.37 -4.41 6.66
N ARG A 128 -9.68 -3.49 7.57
CA ARG A 128 -9.08 -3.40 8.89
C ARG A 128 -10.18 -3.20 9.90
N GLU A 129 -10.34 -4.16 10.79
CA GLU A 129 -11.27 -4.08 11.92
C GLU A 129 -10.50 -4.36 13.22
N GLY A 130 -10.07 -3.29 13.89
CA GLY A 130 -9.17 -3.39 15.04
C GLY A 130 -7.80 -3.97 14.66
N PHE A 131 -7.43 -5.09 15.29
CA PHE A 131 -6.18 -5.83 15.03
C PHE A 131 -6.31 -6.87 13.92
N TYR A 132 -7.53 -7.24 13.56
CA TYR A 132 -7.80 -8.10 12.42
C TYR A 132 -7.61 -7.28 11.13
N GLN A 133 -6.42 -7.40 10.55
CA GLN A 133 -6.03 -6.67 9.35
C GLN A 133 -5.03 -7.50 8.54
N TRP A 134 -5.04 -7.29 7.23
CA TRP A 134 -4.02 -7.81 6.33
C TRP A 134 -2.78 -6.91 6.37
N LEU A 135 -1.60 -7.54 6.35
CA LEU A 135 -0.28 -6.89 6.41
C LEU A 135 0.53 -7.31 5.17
N PRO A 136 0.32 -6.68 4.00
CA PRO A 136 1.00 -7.05 2.76
C PRO A 136 2.53 -7.04 2.91
N GLU A 137 3.19 -8.10 2.42
CA GLU A 137 4.65 -8.24 2.45
C GLU A 137 5.31 -7.35 1.37
N PRO A 138 6.14 -6.34 1.74
CA PRO A 138 6.76 -5.44 0.78
C PRO A 138 7.62 -6.12 -0.29
N TYR A 139 8.27 -7.25 -0.01
CA TYR A 139 9.05 -7.99 -1.02
C TYR A 139 8.16 -8.54 -2.17
N GLY A 140 6.89 -8.82 -1.90
CA GLY A 140 5.90 -9.27 -2.88
C GLY A 140 5.28 -8.15 -3.72
N LEU A 141 5.60 -6.90 -3.43
CA LEU A 141 5.00 -5.73 -4.09
C LEU A 141 5.87 -5.24 -5.25
N ASP A 142 5.23 -4.76 -6.30
CA ASP A 142 5.84 -4.02 -7.39
C ASP A 142 5.99 -2.55 -6.99
N ARG A 143 4.94 -1.97 -6.42
CA ARG A 143 4.93 -0.58 -5.94
C ARG A 143 3.84 -0.37 -4.91
N VAL A 144 3.88 0.78 -4.26
CA VAL A 144 2.79 1.24 -3.37
C VAL A 144 2.36 2.64 -3.77
N GLU A 145 1.06 2.81 -3.98
CA GLU A 145 0.44 4.06 -4.42
C GLU A 145 -0.33 4.71 -3.26
N LEU A 146 -0.25 6.03 -3.13
CA LEU A 146 -0.94 6.82 -2.11
C LEU A 146 -1.70 7.96 -2.76
N PHE A 147 -3.01 7.96 -2.52
CA PHE A 147 -3.92 9.05 -2.86
C PHE A 147 -4.24 9.79 -1.58
N LYS A 148 -3.92 11.09 -1.55
CA LYS A 148 -4.12 11.90 -0.35
C LYS A 148 -5.46 12.62 -0.42
N GLY A 149 -6.18 12.56 0.69
CA GLY A 149 -7.49 13.15 0.82
C GLY A 149 -8.62 12.22 0.35
N PRO A 150 -9.87 12.63 0.55
CA PRO A 150 -11.06 11.80 0.31
C PRO A 150 -11.05 11.09 -1.04
N SER A 151 -11.29 9.79 -1.02
CA SER A 151 -11.18 8.92 -2.21
C SER A 151 -12.36 7.95 -2.39
N SER A 152 -13.48 8.19 -1.71
CA SER A 152 -14.66 7.30 -1.79
C SER A 152 -15.19 7.15 -3.20
N ILE A 153 -14.99 8.15 -4.06
CA ILE A 153 -15.51 8.15 -5.43
C ILE A 153 -15.19 6.91 -6.28
N LEU A 154 -14.01 6.30 -6.12
CA LEU A 154 -13.65 5.08 -6.85
C LEU A 154 -13.71 3.83 -5.96
N TYR A 155 -13.94 4.00 -4.66
CA TYR A 155 -13.58 3.00 -3.64
C TYR A 155 -14.62 2.78 -2.55
N GLY A 156 -15.71 3.54 -2.55
CA GLY A 156 -16.78 3.43 -1.57
C GLY A 156 -16.33 3.84 -0.17
N GLU A 157 -16.55 3.01 0.85
CA GLU A 157 -16.05 3.27 2.21
C GLU A 157 -14.56 3.65 2.18
N ALA A 158 -14.23 4.92 2.39
CA ALA A 158 -12.84 5.38 2.40
C ALA A 158 -12.70 6.54 3.39
N PRO A 159 -11.87 6.42 4.43
CA PRO A 159 -11.60 7.52 5.36
C PRO A 159 -11.03 8.79 4.68
N SER A 160 -11.17 9.93 5.35
CA SER A 160 -10.80 11.27 4.85
C SER A 160 -9.31 11.44 4.48
N GLY A 161 -8.42 10.61 5.03
CA GLY A 161 -6.99 10.63 4.70
C GLY A 161 -6.70 10.13 3.28
N GLY A 162 -7.62 9.38 2.69
CA GLY A 162 -7.51 8.81 1.35
C GLY A 162 -7.23 7.32 1.37
N LEU A 163 -6.37 6.85 0.47
CA LEU A 163 -6.09 5.42 0.36
C LEU A 163 -4.64 5.11 0.00
N ILE A 164 -4.22 3.93 0.42
CA ILE A 164 -2.97 3.28 0.07
C ILE A 164 -3.32 2.04 -0.77
N ASN A 165 -2.72 1.89 -1.95
CA ASN A 165 -2.87 0.71 -2.81
C ASN A 165 -1.52 0.00 -2.93
N ALA A 166 -1.42 -1.21 -2.40
CA ALA A 166 -0.27 -2.09 -2.55
C ALA A 166 -0.42 -2.90 -3.84
N VAL A 167 0.47 -2.71 -4.81
CA VAL A 167 0.40 -3.42 -6.10
C VAL A 167 1.33 -4.61 -6.05
N SER A 168 0.80 -5.82 -6.20
CA SER A 168 1.60 -7.05 -6.18
C SER A 168 2.44 -7.18 -7.45
N LYS A 169 3.56 -7.88 -7.36
CA LYS A 169 4.39 -8.27 -8.51
C LYS A 169 3.58 -9.07 -9.55
N ARG A 170 3.71 -8.72 -10.83
CA ARG A 170 3.04 -9.41 -11.97
C ARG A 170 4.00 -10.27 -12.79
N PRO A 171 3.52 -11.32 -13.51
CA PRO A 171 4.32 -12.04 -14.49
C PRO A 171 4.97 -11.12 -15.52
N THR A 172 6.08 -11.57 -16.11
CA THR A 172 6.88 -10.79 -17.07
C THR A 172 7.05 -11.52 -18.39
N ASP A 173 7.19 -10.74 -19.45
CA ASP A 173 7.39 -11.25 -20.81
C ASP A 173 8.77 -11.91 -20.97
N GLU A 174 9.79 -11.31 -20.34
CA GLU A 174 11.15 -11.83 -20.34
C GLU A 174 11.44 -12.67 -19.08
N PRO A 175 12.24 -13.75 -19.20
CA PRO A 175 12.70 -14.51 -18.06
C PRO A 175 13.50 -13.66 -17.07
N GLN A 176 13.09 -13.69 -15.79
CA GLN A 176 13.79 -13.06 -14.68
C GLN A 176 13.88 -13.98 -13.47
N GLY A 177 14.91 -13.77 -12.65
CA GLY A 177 15.17 -14.60 -11.47
C GLY A 177 16.07 -13.90 -10.47
N GLU A 178 15.65 -13.89 -9.22
CA GLU A 178 16.38 -13.36 -8.08
C GLU A 178 16.42 -14.38 -6.93
N ILE A 179 17.55 -14.44 -6.24
CA ILE A 179 17.67 -15.05 -4.92
C ILE A 179 18.30 -14.00 -4.01
N GLU A 180 17.62 -13.70 -2.91
CA GLU A 180 18.07 -12.76 -1.90
C GLU A 180 18.43 -13.49 -0.60
N ILE A 181 19.56 -13.10 0.00
CA ILE A 181 19.95 -13.56 1.34
C ILE A 181 20.34 -12.32 2.15
N GLN A 182 19.64 -12.09 3.26
CA GLN A 182 19.98 -11.01 4.19
C GLN A 182 20.39 -11.56 5.56
N ALA A 183 21.33 -10.86 6.20
CA ALA A 183 21.69 -11.06 7.61
C ALA A 183 21.94 -9.70 8.26
N GLY A 184 21.51 -9.52 9.51
CA GLY A 184 21.57 -8.22 10.16
C GLY A 184 21.67 -8.27 11.68
N ASN A 185 21.52 -7.10 12.30
CA ASN A 185 21.40 -6.99 13.75
C ASN A 185 20.09 -7.66 14.24
N ARG A 186 20.04 -7.97 15.54
CA ARG A 186 18.87 -8.60 16.19
C ARG A 186 18.49 -9.92 15.55
N ASN A 187 19.52 -10.73 15.29
CA ASN A 187 19.40 -12.04 14.66
C ASN A 187 18.63 -12.07 13.32
N HIS A 188 18.51 -10.93 12.62
CA HIS A 188 17.84 -10.86 11.31
C HIS A 188 18.44 -11.85 10.33
N ARG A 189 17.59 -12.69 9.75
CA ARG A 189 17.90 -13.66 8.69
C ARG A 189 16.76 -13.67 7.69
N GLN A 190 17.09 -13.54 6.42
CA GLN A 190 16.10 -13.61 5.35
C GLN A 190 16.63 -14.44 4.20
N PHE A 191 15.74 -15.25 3.63
CA PHE A 191 15.90 -15.90 2.34
C PHE A 191 14.68 -15.57 1.50
N ALA A 192 14.90 -15.06 0.30
CA ALA A 192 13.82 -14.77 -0.63
C ALA A 192 14.18 -15.21 -2.04
N PHE A 193 13.17 -15.48 -2.85
CA PHE A 193 13.32 -15.78 -4.26
C PHE A 193 12.17 -15.15 -5.06
N ASP A 194 12.45 -14.80 -6.30
CA ASP A 194 11.47 -14.27 -7.24
C ASP A 194 11.84 -14.81 -8.62
N THR A 195 10.95 -15.54 -9.26
CA THR A 195 11.16 -16.06 -10.61
C THR A 195 9.93 -15.79 -11.46
N SER A 196 10.15 -15.35 -12.69
CA SER A 196 9.07 -14.99 -13.61
C SER A 196 9.51 -15.13 -15.06
N GLY A 197 8.56 -15.27 -15.96
CA GLY A 197 8.80 -15.38 -17.40
C GLY A 197 7.71 -16.16 -18.13
N PRO A 198 7.92 -16.46 -19.42
CA PRO A 198 7.00 -17.26 -20.21
C PRO A 198 6.99 -18.72 -19.71
N ALA A 199 5.79 -19.29 -19.60
CA ALA A 199 5.53 -20.69 -19.27
C ALA A 199 5.29 -21.55 -20.54
N THR A 200 5.10 -20.91 -21.69
CA THR A 200 4.89 -21.52 -23.01
C THR A 200 5.91 -20.98 -24.02
N ASP A 201 6.16 -21.74 -25.10
CA ASP A 201 7.07 -21.32 -26.18
C ASP A 201 6.54 -20.10 -26.95
N GLU A 202 5.21 -19.92 -26.98
CA GLU A 202 4.52 -18.80 -27.66
C GLU A 202 4.48 -17.52 -26.81
N GLY A 203 4.72 -17.61 -25.50
CA GLY A 203 4.69 -16.48 -24.58
C GLY A 203 3.28 -16.05 -24.14
N ASP A 204 2.24 -16.74 -24.62
CA ASP A 204 0.82 -16.49 -24.30
C ASP A 204 0.46 -16.80 -22.84
N VAL A 205 1.27 -17.62 -22.15
CA VAL A 205 1.14 -17.85 -20.72
C VAL A 205 2.43 -17.47 -20.03
N ARG A 206 2.33 -16.62 -19.02
CA ARG A 206 3.45 -16.14 -18.20
C ARG A 206 3.20 -16.49 -16.74
N TYR A 207 4.26 -16.75 -15.99
CA TYR A 207 4.17 -17.08 -14.57
C TYR A 207 5.03 -16.15 -13.74
N ARG A 208 4.71 -16.04 -12.45
CA ARG A 208 5.64 -15.55 -11.43
C ARG A 208 5.46 -16.32 -10.12
N MET A 209 6.56 -16.53 -9.42
CA MET A 209 6.55 -17.11 -8.09
C MET A 209 7.49 -16.31 -7.20
N VAL A 210 6.91 -15.64 -6.22
CA VAL A 210 7.63 -14.87 -5.19
C VAL A 210 7.54 -15.63 -3.88
N GLY A 211 8.66 -15.82 -3.20
CA GLY A 211 8.69 -16.45 -1.88
C GLY A 211 9.68 -15.75 -0.96
N LEU A 212 9.33 -15.68 0.32
CA LEU A 212 10.17 -15.09 1.35
C LEU A 212 10.02 -15.86 2.66
N TYR A 213 11.14 -16.03 3.34
CA TYR A 213 11.23 -16.42 4.73
C TYR A 213 12.10 -15.40 5.46
N LYS A 214 11.60 -14.79 6.54
CA LYS A 214 12.40 -13.92 7.39
C LYS A 214 12.14 -14.18 8.87
N GLU A 215 13.18 -14.04 9.67
CA GLU A 215 13.16 -14.16 11.13
C GLU A 215 14.00 -13.02 11.72
N ARG A 216 13.51 -12.37 12.77
CA ARG A 216 14.23 -11.29 13.44
C ARG A 216 13.73 -11.06 14.87
N ASP A 217 14.66 -10.77 15.80
CA ASP A 217 14.30 -10.29 17.14
C ASP A 217 13.81 -8.84 17.08
N GLY A 218 12.81 -8.52 17.90
CA GLY A 218 12.23 -7.19 17.98
C GLY A 218 13.15 -6.14 18.62
N ASP A 219 12.64 -4.91 18.73
CA ASP A 219 13.34 -3.81 19.42
C ASP A 219 13.35 -3.98 20.94
N LEU A 220 12.39 -4.76 21.47
CA LEU A 220 12.24 -5.05 22.88
C LEU A 220 12.81 -6.44 23.23
N ASP A 221 13.29 -6.58 24.46
CA ASP A 221 13.80 -7.85 24.96
C ASP A 221 12.74 -8.96 24.88
N ASP A 222 13.16 -10.16 24.51
CA ASP A 222 12.32 -11.36 24.39
C ASP A 222 11.12 -11.19 23.43
N THR A 223 11.26 -10.37 22.39
CA THR A 223 10.29 -10.26 21.29
C THR A 223 10.92 -10.74 19.98
N ASP A 224 10.12 -11.33 19.10
CA ASP A 224 10.57 -11.88 17.83
C ASP A 224 9.43 -11.90 16.80
N ASN A 225 9.80 -12.07 15.53
CA ASN A 225 8.85 -12.32 14.47
C ASN A 225 9.50 -13.19 13.39
N GLU A 226 8.78 -14.24 13.02
CA GLU A 226 9.03 -15.10 11.88
C GLU A 226 7.91 -14.89 10.86
N ARG A 227 8.27 -14.71 9.59
CA ARG A 227 7.33 -14.60 8.48
C ARG A 227 7.70 -15.53 7.35
N PHE A 228 6.71 -16.29 6.91
CA PHE A 228 6.71 -17.01 5.65
C PHE A 228 5.74 -16.35 4.67
N TYR A 229 6.15 -16.17 3.43
CA TYR A 229 5.34 -15.61 2.35
C TYR A 229 5.56 -16.40 1.06
N LEU A 230 4.48 -16.69 0.34
CA LEU A 230 4.49 -17.32 -0.98
C LEU A 230 3.36 -16.75 -1.83
N ALA A 231 3.70 -16.21 -2.99
CA ALA A 231 2.74 -15.63 -3.94
C ALA A 231 3.00 -16.13 -5.36
N PRO A 232 2.28 -17.17 -5.81
CA PRO A 232 2.26 -17.57 -7.21
C PRO A 232 1.26 -16.72 -8.01
N SER A 233 1.62 -16.41 -9.24
CA SER A 233 0.71 -15.78 -10.21
C SER A 233 0.93 -16.31 -11.62
N LEU A 234 -0.12 -16.20 -12.43
CA LEU A 234 -0.17 -16.66 -13.81
C LEU A 234 -0.93 -15.62 -14.63
N GLU A 235 -0.40 -15.24 -15.78
CA GLU A 235 -1.05 -14.36 -16.75
C GLU A 235 -1.24 -15.14 -18.04
N TRP A 236 -2.43 -15.04 -18.63
CA TRP A 236 -2.80 -15.75 -19.84
C TRP A 236 -3.45 -14.80 -20.83
N ASP A 237 -2.77 -14.61 -21.95
CA ASP A 237 -3.30 -13.93 -23.13
C ASP A 237 -4.16 -14.93 -23.92
N ILE A 238 -5.45 -14.96 -23.61
CA ILE A 238 -6.43 -15.84 -24.25
C ILE A 238 -6.55 -15.49 -25.74
N SER A 239 -6.43 -14.20 -26.08
CA SER A 239 -6.31 -13.65 -27.42
C SER A 239 -5.66 -12.26 -27.37
N ASP A 240 -5.40 -11.64 -28.52
CA ASP A 240 -4.91 -10.26 -28.62
C ASP A 240 -5.80 -9.21 -27.90
N ASP A 241 -7.07 -9.56 -27.66
CA ASP A 241 -8.08 -8.70 -27.05
C ASP A 241 -8.49 -9.16 -25.63
N THR A 242 -7.97 -10.28 -25.13
CA THR A 242 -8.46 -10.90 -23.88
C THR A 242 -7.33 -11.42 -23.02
N GLN A 243 -7.23 -10.92 -21.80
CA GLN A 243 -6.22 -11.31 -20.83
C GLN A 243 -6.86 -11.73 -19.50
N LEU A 244 -6.27 -12.74 -18.86
CA LEU A 244 -6.62 -13.20 -17.53
C LEU A 244 -5.37 -13.33 -16.68
N THR A 245 -5.30 -12.60 -15.57
CA THR A 245 -4.23 -12.72 -14.58
C THR A 245 -4.79 -13.32 -13.30
N VAL A 246 -4.24 -14.43 -12.84
CA VAL A 246 -4.60 -15.09 -11.58
C VAL A 246 -3.52 -14.80 -10.55
N LEU A 247 -3.93 -14.31 -9.38
CA LEU A 247 -3.06 -13.91 -8.28
C LEU A 247 -3.44 -14.72 -7.04
N ALA A 248 -2.45 -15.32 -6.38
CA ALA A 248 -2.66 -15.94 -5.08
C ALA A 248 -1.53 -15.57 -4.12
N SER A 249 -1.83 -15.58 -2.82
CA SER A 249 -0.82 -15.40 -1.78
C SER A 249 -1.15 -16.18 -0.53
N PHE A 250 -0.09 -16.60 0.17
CA PHE A 250 -0.11 -17.19 1.51
C PHE A 250 0.96 -16.48 2.33
N GLN A 251 0.58 -15.98 3.50
CA GLN A 251 1.48 -15.37 4.46
C GLN A 251 1.19 -15.95 5.84
N LYS A 252 2.24 -16.31 6.58
CA LYS A 252 2.14 -16.67 7.99
C LYS A 252 3.15 -15.88 8.79
N ASP A 253 2.67 -15.19 9.81
CA ASP A 253 3.44 -14.54 10.86
C ASP A 253 3.32 -15.35 12.16
N ASP A 254 4.42 -15.52 12.87
CA ASP A 254 4.51 -16.23 14.15
C ASP A 254 5.57 -15.53 15.03
N GLY A 255 5.35 -15.50 16.34
CA GLY A 255 6.30 -14.90 17.29
C GLY A 255 5.67 -14.10 18.42
N VAL A 256 6.50 -13.35 19.13
CA VAL A 256 6.13 -12.52 20.28
C VAL A 256 6.06 -11.04 19.87
N PRO A 257 4.88 -10.39 19.94
CA PRO A 257 4.68 -9.05 19.41
C PRO A 257 5.49 -7.99 20.15
N VAL A 258 5.93 -6.98 19.41
CA VAL A 258 6.58 -5.79 19.96
C VAL A 258 5.51 -4.80 20.39
N ASN A 259 5.38 -4.53 21.69
CA ASN A 259 4.51 -3.45 22.18
C ASN A 259 5.35 -2.34 22.85
N PRO A 260 5.69 -1.25 22.13
CA PRO A 260 6.67 -0.28 22.57
C PRO A 260 6.10 0.79 23.51
N PHE A 261 4.90 0.62 24.06
CA PHE A 261 4.32 1.59 24.98
C PHE A 261 5.13 1.69 26.27
N LYS A 262 5.50 2.93 26.62
CA LYS A 262 6.21 3.29 27.84
C LYS A 262 5.61 4.56 28.42
N LEU A 263 5.68 4.73 29.74
CA LEU A 263 5.28 5.99 30.37
C LEU A 263 6.22 7.13 29.94
N ALA A 264 5.69 8.36 29.87
CA ALA A 264 6.53 9.55 29.76
C ALA A 264 7.49 9.69 30.97
N TYR A 265 7.02 9.26 32.15
CA TYR A 265 7.83 9.17 33.38
C TYR A 265 8.87 8.05 33.25
N GLY A 266 10.15 8.40 33.22
CA GLY A 266 11.25 7.45 33.00
C GLY A 266 11.78 7.44 31.57
N THR A 267 11.12 8.11 30.62
CA THR A 267 11.57 8.22 29.22
C THR A 267 11.89 9.68 28.86
N VAL A 268 10.85 10.49 28.67
CA VAL A 268 10.93 11.93 28.35
C VAL A 268 11.08 12.76 29.61
N GLN A 269 10.40 12.36 30.69
CA GLN A 269 10.48 12.99 32.00
C GLN A 269 11.50 12.26 32.86
N ASP A 270 12.40 13.02 33.50
CA ASP A 270 13.40 12.45 34.41
C ASP A 270 12.75 11.95 35.71
N THR A 271 13.39 10.95 36.34
CA THR A 271 12.94 10.37 37.61
C THR A 271 14.10 10.33 38.62
N PRO A 272 13.81 10.27 39.93
CA PRO A 272 14.84 10.04 40.95
C PRO A 272 15.57 8.70 40.81
N PHE A 273 15.02 7.75 40.06
CA PHE A 273 15.55 6.40 39.87
C PHE A 273 16.30 6.24 38.53
N GLY A 274 16.40 7.30 37.73
CA GLY A 274 17.03 7.29 36.40
C GLY A 274 16.01 7.17 35.26
N ARG A 275 16.47 6.66 34.11
CA ARG A 275 15.64 6.40 32.93
C ARG A 275 15.48 4.90 32.71
N VAL A 276 14.36 4.50 32.12
CA VAL A 276 14.11 3.11 31.74
C VAL A 276 14.91 2.76 30.48
N ASP A 277 15.29 1.50 30.34
CA ASP A 277 15.97 1.05 29.12
C ASP A 277 14.98 1.06 27.93
N PRO A 278 15.35 1.64 26.78
CA PRO A 278 14.54 1.55 25.56
C PRO A 278 14.15 0.11 25.19
N GLN A 279 15.01 -0.87 25.45
CA GLN A 279 14.76 -2.29 25.12
C GLN A 279 13.88 -3.01 26.14
N THR A 280 13.65 -2.44 27.32
CA THR A 280 12.83 -3.09 28.36
C THR A 280 11.45 -3.44 27.83
N ASN A 281 11.13 -4.72 27.82
CA ASN A 281 9.81 -5.24 27.53
C ASN A 281 8.94 -5.23 28.79
N TYR A 282 7.80 -4.54 28.74
CA TYR A 282 6.83 -4.51 29.83
C TYR A 282 5.66 -5.48 29.61
N GLY A 283 5.62 -6.14 28.45
CA GLY A 283 4.69 -7.21 28.16
C GLY A 283 4.99 -8.49 28.92
N ALA A 284 4.43 -9.58 28.42
CA ALA A 284 4.59 -10.90 29.00
C ALA A 284 5.10 -11.88 27.95
N PRO A 285 6.39 -11.82 27.56
CA PRO A 285 6.92 -12.54 26.39
C PRO A 285 6.78 -14.08 26.45
N GLY A 286 6.60 -14.67 27.63
CA GLY A 286 6.29 -16.10 27.77
C GLY A 286 4.82 -16.46 27.57
N TYR A 287 3.95 -15.48 27.29
CA TYR A 287 2.50 -15.63 27.15
C TYR A 287 1.95 -14.87 25.93
N ASP A 288 2.48 -13.68 25.67
CA ASP A 288 2.17 -12.86 24.51
C ASP A 288 2.61 -13.58 23.23
N LYS A 289 1.82 -13.41 22.18
CA LYS A 289 2.07 -13.99 20.86
C LYS A 289 1.24 -13.30 19.78
N ASP A 290 1.71 -13.36 18.54
CA ASP A 290 1.03 -12.87 17.34
C ASP A 290 1.17 -13.94 16.25
N GLU A 291 0.20 -14.85 16.23
CA GLU A 291 0.07 -15.86 15.18
C GLU A 291 -0.97 -15.37 14.17
N ARG A 292 -0.55 -15.13 12.93
CA ARG A 292 -1.43 -14.61 11.88
C ARG A 292 -1.25 -15.36 10.57
N THR A 293 -2.32 -15.91 10.03
CA THR A 293 -2.30 -16.56 8.72
C THR A 293 -3.19 -15.79 7.75
N GLN A 294 -2.65 -15.38 6.61
CA GLN A 294 -3.36 -14.65 5.56
C GLN A 294 -3.29 -15.44 4.26
N THR A 295 -4.44 -15.65 3.64
CA THR A 295 -4.51 -16.25 2.31
C THR A 295 -5.37 -15.42 1.40
N ALA A 296 -5.02 -15.34 0.13
CA ALA A 296 -5.85 -14.71 -0.87
C ALA A 296 -5.74 -15.42 -2.21
N VAL A 297 -6.83 -15.42 -2.96
CA VAL A 297 -6.89 -15.85 -4.36
C VAL A 297 -7.83 -14.92 -5.11
N GLY A 298 -7.43 -14.53 -6.31
CA GLY A 298 -8.18 -13.60 -7.12
C GLY A 298 -7.78 -13.64 -8.58
N TYR A 299 -8.44 -12.82 -9.37
CA TYR A 299 -8.07 -12.62 -10.76
C TYR A 299 -8.34 -11.18 -11.22
N GLU A 300 -7.65 -10.81 -12.28
CA GLU A 300 -7.87 -9.61 -13.08
C GLU A 300 -8.22 -10.11 -14.49
N PHE A 301 -9.37 -9.70 -15.01
CA PHE A 301 -9.83 -10.05 -16.34
C PHE A 301 -9.99 -8.79 -17.17
N GLU A 302 -9.45 -8.79 -18.37
CA GLU A 302 -9.54 -7.68 -19.32
C GLU A 302 -10.03 -8.20 -20.67
N HIS A 303 -10.97 -7.48 -21.28
CA HIS A 303 -11.44 -7.74 -22.64
C HIS A 303 -11.69 -6.45 -23.43
N ALA A 304 -10.97 -6.27 -24.52
CA ALA A 304 -11.20 -5.19 -25.48
C ALA A 304 -12.29 -5.62 -26.49
N PHE A 305 -13.43 -4.94 -26.51
CA PHE A 305 -14.46 -5.18 -27.53
C PHE A 305 -14.12 -4.53 -28.87
N ASN A 306 -13.35 -3.44 -28.82
CA ASN A 306 -12.86 -2.62 -29.93
C ASN A 306 -11.95 -1.51 -29.37
N ASP A 307 -11.41 -0.67 -30.26
CA ASP A 307 -10.54 0.48 -29.94
C ASP A 307 -11.15 1.51 -28.96
N THR A 308 -12.47 1.52 -28.75
CA THR A 308 -13.15 2.44 -27.84
C THR A 308 -13.46 1.79 -26.51
N TRP A 309 -13.96 0.56 -26.51
CA TRP A 309 -14.66 -0.03 -25.37
C TRP A 309 -13.93 -1.25 -24.84
N ARG A 310 -13.61 -1.18 -23.54
CA ARG A 310 -12.95 -2.25 -22.79
C ARG A 310 -13.73 -2.60 -21.54
N PHE A 311 -13.81 -3.88 -21.23
CA PHE A 311 -14.33 -4.38 -19.97
C PHE A 311 -13.19 -4.90 -19.10
N GLU A 312 -13.25 -4.57 -17.81
CA GLU A 312 -12.32 -5.05 -16.80
C GLU A 312 -13.11 -5.60 -15.61
N GLN A 313 -12.67 -6.73 -15.05
CA GLN A 313 -13.21 -7.27 -13.81
C GLN A 313 -12.08 -7.73 -12.91
N ASN A 314 -12.04 -7.17 -11.70
CA ASN A 314 -11.11 -7.60 -10.66
C ASN A 314 -11.89 -8.32 -9.57
N PHE A 315 -11.38 -9.46 -9.14
CA PHE A 315 -11.99 -10.29 -8.11
C PHE A 315 -10.93 -10.73 -7.10
N ARG A 316 -11.29 -10.76 -5.82
CA ARG A 316 -10.47 -11.32 -4.75
C ARG A 316 -11.32 -11.92 -3.65
N TYR A 317 -10.93 -13.12 -3.23
CA TYR A 317 -11.31 -13.69 -1.94
C TYR A 317 -10.09 -13.71 -1.03
N SER A 318 -10.25 -13.32 0.23
CA SER A 318 -9.20 -13.32 1.25
C SER A 318 -9.71 -13.91 2.55
N HIS A 319 -8.85 -14.67 3.22
CA HIS A 319 -9.08 -15.22 4.54
C HIS A 319 -7.93 -14.83 5.47
N LEU A 320 -8.24 -14.45 6.70
CA LEU A 320 -7.31 -14.09 7.77
C LEU A 320 -7.69 -14.88 9.02
N ASP A 321 -6.72 -15.55 9.65
CA ASP A 321 -6.83 -16.16 10.97
C ASP A 321 -5.82 -15.47 11.92
N LEU A 322 -6.24 -15.17 13.14
CA LEU A 322 -5.45 -14.41 14.12
C LEU A 322 -5.62 -14.98 15.55
N ASP A 323 -4.50 -15.38 16.19
CA ASP A 323 -4.37 -15.52 17.66
C ASP A 323 -3.33 -14.50 18.14
N LEU A 324 -3.83 -13.36 18.63
CA LEU A 324 -3.04 -12.28 19.19
C LEU A 324 -3.28 -12.21 20.69
N ARG A 325 -2.18 -12.20 21.45
CA ARG A 325 -2.14 -11.90 22.89
C ARG A 325 -1.08 -10.84 23.09
N SER A 326 -1.51 -9.67 23.58
CA SER A 326 -0.60 -8.54 23.77
C SER A 326 -0.79 -7.93 25.14
N THR A 327 0.29 -7.91 25.91
CA THR A 327 0.39 -7.21 27.18
C THR A 327 1.20 -5.95 26.99
N TYR A 328 0.73 -4.85 27.54
CA TYR A 328 1.32 -3.54 27.29
C TYR A 328 1.26 -2.64 28.50
N MET A 329 2.19 -1.70 28.58
CA MET A 329 2.15 -0.67 29.60
C MET A 329 1.01 0.32 29.32
N MET A 330 0.14 0.56 30.30
CA MET A 330 -1.01 1.46 30.16
C MET A 330 -0.70 2.82 30.79
N MET A 331 -0.73 2.92 32.13
CA MET A 331 -0.52 4.17 32.86
C MET A 331 0.18 3.93 34.19
N GLY A 332 0.83 4.97 34.74
CA GLY A 332 1.41 4.93 36.07
C GLY A 332 0.36 4.78 37.17
N THR A 333 0.70 4.08 38.25
CA THR A 333 -0.18 3.95 39.43
C THR A 333 -0.17 5.20 40.33
N GLY A 334 0.78 6.10 40.08
CA GLY A 334 0.97 7.35 40.84
C GLY A 334 2.01 7.28 41.95
N ASP A 335 2.59 6.11 42.21
CA ASP A 335 3.67 5.94 43.21
C ASP A 335 5.07 6.32 42.69
N GLY A 336 5.20 6.57 41.39
CA GLY A 336 6.47 6.91 40.73
C GLY A 336 7.38 5.70 40.46
N GLN A 337 6.89 4.47 40.61
CA GLN A 337 7.66 3.25 40.43
C GLN A 337 6.92 2.16 39.65
N THR A 338 5.59 2.10 39.75
CA THR A 338 4.78 1.06 39.11
C THR A 338 3.82 1.61 38.08
N ALA A 339 3.49 0.78 37.10
CA ALA A 339 2.50 1.05 36.07
C ALA A 339 1.48 -0.09 36.00
N PHE A 340 0.23 0.23 35.70
CA PHE A 340 -0.74 -0.77 35.27
C PHE A 340 -0.38 -1.30 33.89
N ARG A 341 -0.54 -2.60 33.70
CA ARG A 341 -0.50 -3.21 32.38
C ARG A 341 -1.91 -3.44 31.86
N GLY A 342 -2.11 -3.10 30.60
CA GLY A 342 -3.24 -3.56 29.82
C GLY A 342 -2.94 -4.94 29.24
N HIS A 343 -3.99 -5.71 29.03
CA HIS A 343 -3.92 -6.98 28.33
C HIS A 343 -5.08 -7.09 27.34
N LEU A 344 -4.77 -7.48 26.10
CA LEU A 344 -5.76 -7.75 25.06
C LEU A 344 -5.54 -9.12 24.44
N GLN A 345 -6.64 -9.76 24.04
CA GLN A 345 -6.62 -10.97 23.21
C GLN A 345 -7.60 -10.87 22.06
N ARG A 346 -7.19 -11.38 20.90
CA ARG A 346 -8.00 -11.58 19.71
C ARG A 346 -7.76 -13.00 19.21
N ASP A 347 -8.82 -13.77 19.07
CA ASP A 347 -8.81 -15.15 18.57
C ASP A 347 -9.97 -15.28 17.60
N GLY A 348 -9.71 -15.24 16.30
CA GLY A 348 -10.77 -15.23 15.31
C GLY A 348 -10.30 -15.08 13.87
N GLU A 349 -11.29 -15.03 12.98
CA GLU A 349 -11.10 -15.04 11.55
C GLU A 349 -11.82 -13.89 10.84
N ILE A 350 -11.29 -13.49 9.68
CA ILE A 350 -12.00 -12.68 8.70
C ILE A 350 -12.04 -13.41 7.36
N ASP A 351 -13.23 -13.54 6.79
CA ASP A 351 -13.44 -13.82 5.37
C ASP A 351 -13.86 -12.53 4.65
N SER A 352 -13.28 -12.29 3.47
CA SER A 352 -13.65 -11.15 2.64
C SER A 352 -13.71 -11.52 1.16
N PHE A 353 -14.73 -11.00 0.49
CA PHE A 353 -14.99 -11.13 -0.92
C PHE A 353 -15.10 -9.73 -1.53
N THR A 354 -14.40 -9.45 -2.63
CA THR A 354 -14.51 -8.18 -3.34
C THR A 354 -14.49 -8.41 -4.84
N VAL A 355 -15.45 -7.81 -5.54
CA VAL A 355 -15.50 -7.79 -7.01
C VAL A 355 -15.75 -6.37 -7.51
N ASP A 356 -15.01 -5.97 -8.54
CA ASP A 356 -15.18 -4.68 -9.20
C ASP A 356 -15.29 -4.88 -10.71
N ASN A 357 -16.37 -4.38 -11.31
CA ASN A 357 -16.66 -4.50 -12.73
C ASN A 357 -16.64 -3.12 -13.36
N ARG A 358 -15.88 -2.98 -14.44
CA ARG A 358 -15.57 -1.69 -15.05
C ARG A 358 -15.77 -1.76 -16.56
N MET A 359 -16.40 -0.72 -17.10
CA MET A 359 -16.47 -0.45 -18.52
C MET A 359 -15.75 0.86 -18.80
N VAL A 360 -14.70 0.80 -19.59
CA VAL A 360 -13.88 1.96 -19.98
C VAL A 360 -14.12 2.27 -21.45
N GLY A 361 -14.46 3.52 -21.73
CA GLY A 361 -14.68 4.05 -23.07
C GLY A 361 -13.69 5.17 -23.37
N LYS A 362 -12.86 5.03 -24.40
CA LYS A 362 -11.91 6.06 -24.83
C LYS A 362 -12.20 6.51 -26.26
N TRP A 363 -12.39 7.81 -26.48
CA TRP A 363 -12.58 8.35 -27.83
C TRP A 363 -11.95 9.72 -28.03
N TYR A 364 -11.68 10.02 -29.29
CA TYR A 364 -11.01 11.23 -29.74
C TYR A 364 -11.92 12.01 -30.68
N GLY A 365 -12.03 13.31 -30.46
CA GLY A 365 -12.61 14.28 -31.37
C GLY A 365 -11.55 15.29 -31.81
N ASP A 366 -11.91 16.23 -32.68
CA ASP A 366 -10.97 17.20 -33.28
C ASP A 366 -10.16 18.00 -32.26
N ARG A 367 -10.71 18.23 -31.07
CA ARG A 367 -10.13 19.05 -30.00
C ARG A 367 -10.21 18.41 -28.63
N THR A 368 -10.71 17.19 -28.53
CA THR A 368 -11.07 16.57 -27.26
C THR A 368 -10.67 15.12 -27.20
N GLU A 369 -10.10 14.70 -26.08
CA GLU A 369 -9.92 13.29 -25.71
C GLU A 369 -10.79 13.03 -24.48
N ASN A 370 -11.64 12.02 -24.56
CA ASN A 370 -12.53 11.64 -23.47
C ASN A 370 -12.21 10.21 -23.03
N THR A 371 -12.15 10.01 -21.71
CA THR A 371 -12.13 8.69 -21.08
C THR A 371 -13.29 8.61 -20.07
N LEU A 372 -14.28 7.79 -20.41
CA LEU A 372 -15.43 7.49 -19.57
C LEU A 372 -15.22 6.15 -18.86
N LEU A 373 -15.44 6.14 -17.55
CA LEU A 373 -15.44 4.95 -16.71
C LEU A 373 -16.83 4.79 -16.09
N LEU A 374 -17.41 3.61 -16.26
CA LEU A 374 -18.62 3.17 -15.56
C LEU A 374 -18.27 1.94 -14.75
N GLY A 375 -18.74 1.84 -13.52
CA GLY A 375 -18.48 0.64 -12.74
C GLY A 375 -19.50 0.31 -11.67
N VAL A 376 -19.46 -0.96 -11.29
CA VAL A 376 -20.20 -1.54 -10.18
C VAL A 376 -19.27 -2.45 -9.37
N ASP A 377 -19.17 -2.19 -8.08
CA ASP A 377 -18.45 -3.05 -7.16
C ASP A 377 -19.35 -3.60 -6.05
N TYR A 378 -18.95 -4.75 -5.53
CA TYR A 378 -19.56 -5.38 -4.38
C TYR A 378 -18.46 -5.87 -3.44
N GLN A 379 -18.61 -5.56 -2.16
CA GLN A 379 -17.69 -5.93 -1.10
C GLN A 379 -18.48 -6.62 0.00
N ASP A 380 -17.97 -7.75 0.47
CA ASP A 380 -18.53 -8.53 1.57
C ASP A 380 -17.39 -8.89 2.53
N LEU A 381 -17.66 -8.79 3.82
CA LEU A 381 -16.74 -9.14 4.88
C LEU A 381 -17.50 -9.69 6.08
N THR A 382 -17.02 -10.82 6.58
CA THR A 382 -17.42 -11.36 7.88
C THR A 382 -16.19 -11.49 8.77
N LEU A 383 -16.24 -10.84 9.93
CA LEU A 383 -15.35 -11.10 11.06
C LEU A 383 -16.11 -11.93 12.09
N ASP A 384 -15.50 -13.00 12.59
CA ASP A 384 -15.99 -13.76 13.74
C ASP A 384 -14.81 -14.03 14.68
N GLY A 385 -14.85 -13.41 15.87
CA GLY A 385 -13.74 -13.53 16.81
C GLY A 385 -14.17 -13.49 18.25
N ARG A 386 -13.30 -14.00 19.12
CA ARG A 386 -13.41 -13.91 20.57
C ARG A 386 -12.39 -12.90 21.06
N GLU A 387 -12.87 -11.91 21.82
CA GLU A 387 -12.07 -10.77 22.23
C GLU A 387 -12.05 -10.62 23.75
N PHE A 388 -10.91 -10.20 24.28
CA PHE A 388 -10.74 -9.76 25.66
C PHE A 388 -9.95 -8.45 25.69
N ASP A 389 -10.37 -7.50 26.52
CA ASP A 389 -9.62 -6.27 26.79
C ASP A 389 -9.74 -5.92 28.27
N ASN A 390 -8.61 -5.71 28.92
CA ASN A 390 -8.57 -5.15 30.27
C ASN A 390 -7.38 -4.19 30.39
N TYR A 391 -7.66 -2.90 30.54
CA TYR A 391 -6.65 -1.85 30.65
C TYR A 391 -5.88 -1.84 31.99
N PHE A 392 -6.37 -2.57 32.99
CA PHE A 392 -5.81 -2.64 34.34
C PHE A 392 -5.69 -4.10 34.80
N TYR A 393 -5.07 -4.92 33.95
CA TYR A 393 -4.98 -6.37 34.16
C TYR A 393 -4.15 -6.72 35.40
N ASP A 394 -2.96 -6.13 35.50
CA ASP A 394 -2.11 -6.16 36.68
C ASP A 394 -1.22 -4.91 36.76
N SER A 395 -0.16 -4.95 37.58
CA SER A 395 0.84 -3.89 37.62
C SER A 395 2.27 -4.44 37.55
N VAL A 396 3.18 -3.60 37.05
CA VAL A 396 4.60 -3.90 36.85
C VAL A 396 5.48 -2.77 37.37
N ASP A 397 6.63 -3.09 37.95
CA ASP A 397 7.67 -2.11 38.28
C ASP A 397 8.35 -1.65 36.99
N ILE A 398 8.40 -0.33 36.75
CA ILE A 398 8.90 0.22 35.49
C ILE A 398 10.44 0.17 35.37
N PHE A 399 11.15 0.00 36.49
CA PHE A 399 12.62 -0.08 36.54
C PHE A 399 13.12 -1.52 36.71
N ASN A 400 12.27 -2.44 37.14
CA ASN A 400 12.58 -3.87 37.28
C ASN A 400 11.35 -4.75 36.97
N PRO A 401 10.91 -4.79 35.70
CA PRO A 401 9.67 -5.46 35.35
C PRO A 401 9.75 -6.98 35.51
N GLN A 402 8.60 -7.57 35.82
CA GLN A 402 8.41 -9.02 35.84
C GLN A 402 7.70 -9.43 34.54
N SER A 403 8.19 -10.46 33.87
CA SER A 403 7.74 -10.88 32.53
C SER A 403 6.54 -11.83 32.53
N GLY A 404 6.00 -12.20 33.69
CA GLY A 404 4.86 -13.12 33.79
C GLY A 404 3.53 -12.40 33.99
N ILE A 405 2.44 -12.99 33.48
CA ILE A 405 1.06 -12.66 33.84
C ILE A 405 0.29 -13.96 34.18
N ALA A 406 -0.85 -13.82 34.86
CA ALA A 406 -1.83 -14.89 34.88
C ALA A 406 -2.46 -15.03 33.47
N PRO A 407 -2.61 -16.25 32.92
CA PRO A 407 -3.37 -16.43 31.68
C PRO A 407 -4.83 -16.02 31.84
N VAL A 408 -5.43 -15.45 30.79
CA VAL A 408 -6.88 -15.19 30.75
C VAL A 408 -7.60 -16.52 30.51
N PRO A 409 -8.56 -16.89 31.37
CA PRO A 409 -9.42 -18.05 31.12
C PRO A 409 -10.24 -17.89 29.84
N SER A 410 -10.40 -18.96 29.06
CA SER A 410 -11.08 -18.92 27.76
C SER A 410 -12.55 -18.47 27.84
N ASP A 411 -13.20 -18.66 28.99
CA ASP A 411 -14.58 -18.25 29.25
C ASP A 411 -14.73 -16.73 29.51
N GLN A 412 -13.63 -16.00 29.64
CA GLN A 412 -13.65 -14.52 29.71
C GLN A 412 -13.60 -13.84 28.34
N LEU A 413 -13.25 -14.56 27.27
CA LEU A 413 -13.30 -13.99 25.93
C LEU A 413 -14.75 -13.96 25.44
N THR A 414 -15.19 -12.79 25.01
CA THR A 414 -16.54 -12.53 24.50
C THR A 414 -16.53 -12.54 22.98
N ARG A 415 -17.52 -13.17 22.35
CA ARG A 415 -17.64 -13.18 20.89
C ARG A 415 -18.03 -11.79 20.36
N ARG A 416 -17.44 -11.41 19.24
CA ARG A 416 -17.83 -10.29 18.39
C ARG A 416 -17.93 -10.78 16.96
N LYS A 417 -19.08 -10.55 16.32
CA LYS A 417 -19.30 -10.87 14.90
C LYS A 417 -19.66 -9.61 14.14
N ILE A 418 -18.97 -9.35 13.04
CA ILE A 418 -19.26 -8.21 12.16
C ILE A 418 -19.46 -8.71 10.75
N ASP A 419 -20.62 -8.41 10.19
CA ASP A 419 -20.91 -8.59 8.77
C ASP A 419 -21.00 -7.20 8.12
N LYS A 420 -20.28 -6.99 7.02
CA LYS A 420 -20.28 -5.74 6.24
C LYS A 420 -20.50 -6.08 4.77
N GLU A 421 -21.57 -5.55 4.20
CA GLU A 421 -21.85 -5.65 2.77
C GLU A 421 -21.92 -4.25 2.16
N GLN A 422 -21.34 -4.06 0.98
CA GLN A 422 -21.42 -2.78 0.29
C GLN A 422 -21.59 -2.97 -1.21
N LEU A 423 -22.60 -2.30 -1.77
CA LEU A 423 -22.82 -2.19 -3.21
C LEU A 423 -22.56 -0.75 -3.66
N GLY A 424 -21.67 -0.59 -4.63
CA GLY A 424 -21.31 0.71 -5.19
C GLY A 424 -21.58 0.82 -6.68
N LEU A 425 -22.17 1.94 -7.11
CA LEU A 425 -22.32 2.33 -8.50
C LEU A 425 -21.57 3.63 -8.74
N TYR A 426 -20.65 3.66 -9.70
CA TYR A 426 -19.82 4.83 -9.94
C TYR A 426 -19.64 5.16 -11.42
N LEU A 427 -19.45 6.44 -11.68
CA LEU A 427 -19.18 7.02 -12.99
C LEU A 427 -18.08 8.07 -12.84
N GLN A 428 -17.11 8.05 -13.76
CA GLN A 428 -16.08 9.06 -13.87
C GLN A 428 -15.86 9.41 -15.35
N ASP A 429 -15.77 10.71 -15.64
CA ASP A 429 -15.45 11.23 -16.96
C ASP A 429 -14.19 12.12 -16.85
N GLN A 430 -13.17 11.79 -17.65
CA GLN A 430 -11.99 12.63 -17.85
C GLN A 430 -12.04 13.22 -19.26
N LEU A 431 -12.18 14.54 -19.35
CA LEU A 431 -12.21 15.27 -20.61
C LEU A 431 -10.97 16.15 -20.73
N ARG A 432 -10.15 15.85 -21.75
CA ARG A 432 -9.06 16.71 -22.20
C ARG A 432 -9.54 17.60 -23.34
N ILE A 433 -9.19 18.88 -23.30
CA ILE A 433 -9.53 19.87 -24.33
C ILE A 433 -8.26 20.59 -24.80
N ASP A 434 -8.03 20.59 -26.11
CA ASP A 434 -6.89 21.23 -26.79
C ASP A 434 -5.52 20.87 -26.19
N ASP A 435 -5.39 19.66 -25.64
CA ASP A 435 -4.20 19.19 -24.92
C ASP A 435 -3.74 20.09 -23.76
N ARG A 436 -4.62 20.99 -23.30
CA ARG A 436 -4.30 22.05 -22.34
C ARG A 436 -5.18 22.04 -21.10
N TRP A 437 -6.41 21.56 -21.21
CA TRP A 437 -7.32 21.50 -20.07
C TRP A 437 -7.68 20.06 -19.80
N VAL A 438 -7.54 19.62 -18.55
CA VAL A 438 -8.07 18.34 -18.06
C VAL A 438 -9.18 18.64 -17.09
N LEU A 439 -10.38 18.16 -17.40
CA LEU A 439 -11.55 18.20 -16.54
C LEU A 439 -11.82 16.79 -16.07
N LEU A 440 -12.00 16.62 -14.77
CA LEU A 440 -12.38 15.37 -14.13
C LEU A 440 -13.70 15.60 -13.41
N GLY A 441 -14.70 14.77 -13.70
CA GLY A 441 -15.97 14.77 -13.00
C GLY A 441 -16.37 13.35 -12.66
N ALA A 442 -16.83 13.12 -11.44
CA ALA A 442 -17.18 11.80 -10.98
C ALA A 442 -18.28 11.83 -9.92
N VAL A 443 -19.13 10.80 -9.94
CA VAL A 443 -20.18 10.57 -8.95
C VAL A 443 -20.21 9.08 -8.59
N ARG A 444 -20.45 8.78 -7.31
CA ARG A 444 -20.67 7.43 -6.82
C ARG A 444 -21.83 7.40 -5.85
N HIS A 445 -22.60 6.33 -5.92
CA HIS A 445 -23.62 6.00 -4.93
C HIS A 445 -23.28 4.67 -4.26
N ASP A 446 -23.25 4.67 -2.93
CA ASP A 446 -23.00 3.49 -2.11
C ASP A 446 -24.23 3.15 -1.26
N SER A 447 -24.47 1.86 -1.09
CA SER A 447 -25.33 1.31 -0.04
C SER A 447 -24.49 0.32 0.76
N ALA A 448 -24.28 0.61 2.04
CA ALA A 448 -23.49 -0.19 2.96
C ALA A 448 -24.41 -0.73 4.07
N ASP A 449 -24.48 -2.04 4.19
CA ASP A 449 -25.13 -2.72 5.31
C ASP A 449 -24.06 -3.18 6.29
N VAL A 450 -24.23 -2.85 7.57
CA VAL A 450 -23.32 -3.29 8.62
C VAL A 450 -24.08 -3.85 9.80
N ARG A 451 -23.78 -5.10 10.12
CA ARG A 451 -24.29 -5.80 11.29
C ARG A 451 -23.14 -6.11 12.25
N ASN A 452 -23.25 -5.66 13.50
CA ASN A 452 -22.25 -5.84 14.55
C ASN A 452 -22.92 -6.44 15.79
N GLU A 453 -22.57 -7.69 16.10
CA GLU A 453 -23.03 -8.44 17.27
C GLU A 453 -21.92 -8.48 18.33
N SER A 454 -22.16 -7.89 19.50
CA SER A 454 -21.22 -7.89 20.63
C SER A 454 -21.80 -8.66 21.82
N GLU A 455 -21.16 -9.79 22.17
CA GLU A 455 -21.49 -10.52 23.39
C GLU A 455 -21.10 -9.72 24.64
N ARG A 456 -20.01 -8.93 24.56
CA ARG A 456 -19.52 -8.07 25.66
C ARG A 456 -20.56 -7.06 26.09
N ASP A 457 -21.15 -6.37 25.11
CA ASP A 457 -22.13 -5.31 25.33
C ASP A 457 -23.57 -5.84 25.36
N ASN A 458 -23.74 -7.14 25.05
CA ASN A 458 -25.02 -7.83 24.91
C ASN A 458 -25.98 -7.06 23.99
N ASN A 459 -25.49 -6.67 22.81
CA ASN A 459 -26.23 -5.93 21.82
C ASN A 459 -25.95 -6.42 20.38
N THR A 460 -26.85 -6.02 19.48
CA THR A 460 -26.71 -6.16 18.03
C THR A 460 -27.09 -4.84 17.41
N VAL A 461 -26.21 -4.30 16.58
CA VAL A 461 -26.47 -3.16 15.70
C VAL A 461 -26.56 -3.71 14.29
N ASP A 462 -27.57 -3.31 13.53
CA ASP A 462 -27.80 -3.74 12.15
C ASP A 462 -28.38 -2.52 11.44
N GLU A 463 -27.61 -1.97 10.48
CA GLU A 463 -27.92 -0.70 9.85
C GLU A 463 -27.48 -0.68 8.39
N THR A 464 -28.36 -0.16 7.53
CA THR A 464 -28.02 0.19 6.16
C THR A 464 -27.86 1.69 6.01
N GLN A 465 -26.67 2.16 5.63
CA GLN A 465 -26.37 3.56 5.33
C GLN A 465 -26.12 3.72 3.84
N SER A 466 -26.59 4.82 3.24
CA SER A 466 -26.39 5.09 1.82
C SER A 466 -25.93 6.53 1.62
N ALA A 467 -24.94 6.70 0.75
CA ALA A 467 -24.35 8.01 0.48
C ALA A 467 -24.12 8.21 -1.02
N THR A 468 -24.13 9.48 -1.44
CA THR A 468 -23.72 9.86 -2.80
C THR A 468 -22.53 10.79 -2.69
N SER A 469 -21.38 10.33 -3.15
CA SER A 469 -20.14 11.11 -3.13
C SER A 469 -19.83 11.71 -4.49
N TRP A 470 -19.35 12.94 -4.46
CA TRP A 470 -18.95 13.70 -5.65
C TRP A 470 -17.45 13.93 -5.65
N SER A 471 -16.90 14.01 -6.87
CA SER A 471 -15.59 14.62 -7.04
C SER A 471 -15.48 15.34 -8.37
N GLY A 472 -14.75 16.46 -8.35
CA GLY A 472 -14.42 17.22 -9.53
C GLY A 472 -13.01 17.77 -9.47
N GLY A 473 -12.41 17.98 -10.63
CA GLY A 473 -11.11 18.62 -10.75
C GLY A 473 -10.93 19.31 -12.09
N VAL A 474 -10.17 20.40 -12.09
CA VAL A 474 -9.69 21.07 -13.29
C VAL A 474 -8.20 21.26 -13.19
N MET A 475 -7.49 20.96 -14.27
CA MET A 475 -6.06 21.21 -14.42
C MET A 475 -5.81 21.92 -15.75
N TYR A 476 -4.87 22.86 -15.73
CA TYR A 476 -4.28 23.43 -16.94
C TYR A 476 -2.90 22.79 -17.17
N LEU A 477 -2.61 22.33 -18.38
CA LEU A 477 -1.32 21.79 -18.79
C LEU A 477 -0.53 22.91 -19.49
N GLY A 478 0.48 23.42 -18.81
CA GLY A 478 1.30 24.51 -19.33
C GLY A 478 2.40 23.99 -20.26
N ASP A 479 2.63 24.70 -21.38
CA ASP A 479 3.70 24.37 -22.34
C ASP A 479 5.11 24.41 -21.71
N ASN A 480 5.25 25.00 -20.51
CA ASN A 480 6.49 25.07 -19.75
C ASN A 480 6.59 23.99 -18.65
N GLY A 481 5.66 23.02 -18.62
CA GLY A 481 5.57 21.98 -17.62
C GLY A 481 4.88 22.38 -16.31
N LEU A 482 4.36 23.62 -16.18
CA LEU A 482 3.60 24.06 -15.01
C LEU A 482 2.12 23.70 -15.16
N ASN A 483 1.65 22.82 -14.27
CA ASN A 483 0.30 22.27 -14.30
C ASN A 483 -0.47 22.60 -13.02
N PRO A 484 -1.06 23.81 -12.90
CA PRO A 484 -1.91 24.16 -11.77
C PRO A 484 -3.25 23.42 -11.84
N TYR A 485 -3.80 23.05 -10.68
CA TYR A 485 -5.10 22.39 -10.57
C TYR A 485 -5.89 22.85 -9.35
N LEU A 486 -7.21 22.68 -9.44
CA LEU A 486 -8.18 22.81 -8.36
C LEU A 486 -9.01 21.53 -8.32
N SER A 487 -9.25 20.99 -7.13
CA SER A 487 -10.09 19.80 -6.96
C SER A 487 -10.99 19.87 -5.74
N TYR A 488 -12.11 19.16 -5.83
CA TYR A 488 -13.05 18.88 -4.77
C TYR A 488 -13.30 17.37 -4.69
N THR A 489 -13.29 16.80 -3.49
CA THR A 489 -13.44 15.36 -3.26
C THR A 489 -14.18 15.10 -1.96
N GLU A 490 -15.08 14.12 -1.97
CA GLU A 490 -15.83 13.66 -0.79
C GLU A 490 -15.44 12.23 -0.37
N SER A 491 -15.68 11.93 0.91
CA SER A 491 -15.58 10.60 1.52
C SER A 491 -16.78 10.25 2.37
N PHE A 492 -17.04 8.95 2.48
CA PHE A 492 -18.08 8.36 3.32
C PHE A 492 -17.51 7.14 4.04
N ARG A 493 -17.86 6.97 5.32
CA ARG A 493 -17.58 5.77 6.11
C ARG A 493 -18.79 5.42 6.97
N PRO A 494 -19.41 4.24 6.78
CA PRO A 494 -20.56 3.86 7.56
C PRO A 494 -20.19 3.62 9.03
N ALA A 495 -21.11 3.94 9.94
CA ALA A 495 -20.93 3.77 11.37
C ALA A 495 -21.85 2.65 11.91
N ALA A 496 -21.24 1.57 12.41
CA ALA A 496 -21.96 0.41 12.93
C ALA A 496 -21.96 0.35 14.47
N GLN A 497 -22.02 1.52 15.10
CA GLN A 497 -22.00 1.66 16.55
C GLN A 497 -23.17 2.53 17.01
N THR A 498 -23.54 2.37 18.28
CA THR A 498 -24.57 3.18 18.93
C THR A 498 -23.94 4.05 20.01
N ASN A 499 -24.48 5.24 20.18
CA ASN A 499 -24.11 6.13 21.27
C ASN A 499 -24.65 5.63 22.62
N SER A 500 -24.30 6.33 23.71
CA SER A 500 -24.73 5.97 25.07
C SER A 500 -26.24 5.94 25.30
N ASN A 501 -27.03 6.53 24.39
CA ASN A 501 -28.50 6.54 24.43
C ASN A 501 -29.12 5.45 23.54
N GLY A 502 -28.31 4.63 22.89
CA GLY A 502 -28.74 3.57 21.97
C GLY A 502 -29.14 4.05 20.58
N ALA A 503 -28.87 5.31 20.21
CA ALA A 503 -29.06 5.79 18.84
C ALA A 503 -27.81 5.48 18.01
N ILE A 504 -28.02 5.06 16.75
CA ILE A 504 -26.94 4.74 15.82
C ILE A 504 -26.21 6.03 15.44
N PHE A 505 -24.88 5.96 15.29
CA PHE A 505 -24.10 7.09 14.82
C PHE A 505 -24.35 7.34 13.34
N GLU A 506 -24.41 8.62 12.97
CA GLU A 506 -24.37 9.02 11.57
C GLU A 506 -23.04 8.58 10.95
N GLU A 507 -23.05 8.37 9.65
CA GLU A 507 -21.86 8.15 8.85
C GLU A 507 -20.85 9.27 9.03
N ILE A 508 -19.58 8.92 8.93
CA ILE A 508 -18.49 9.89 8.92
C ILE A 508 -18.29 10.34 7.49
N GLU A 509 -18.44 11.64 7.28
CA GLU A 509 -18.30 12.30 5.98
C GLU A 509 -17.04 13.16 5.98
N GLY A 510 -16.33 13.18 4.85
CA GLY A 510 -15.18 14.05 4.68
C GLY A 510 -15.29 14.84 3.40
N GLU A 511 -15.00 16.13 3.45
CA GLU A 511 -15.00 17.02 2.30
C GLU A 511 -13.63 17.68 2.17
N GLN A 512 -13.13 17.82 0.94
CA GLN A 512 -11.85 18.47 0.70
C GLN A 512 -11.87 19.40 -0.49
N TRP A 513 -11.36 20.62 -0.28
CA TRP A 513 -10.91 21.51 -1.34
C TRP A 513 -9.39 21.50 -1.43
N GLU A 514 -8.85 21.46 -2.65
CA GLU A 514 -7.41 21.50 -2.87
C GLU A 514 -7.01 22.34 -4.09
N LEU A 515 -6.05 23.25 -3.88
CA LEU A 515 -5.37 24.01 -4.92
C LEU A 515 -3.92 23.54 -4.98
N GLY A 516 -3.45 23.09 -6.13
CA GLY A 516 -2.08 22.61 -6.28
C GLY A 516 -1.43 22.99 -7.60
N VAL A 517 -0.14 22.71 -7.69
CA VAL A 517 0.66 22.83 -8.90
C VAL A 517 1.61 21.65 -9.00
N LYS A 518 1.69 21.07 -10.19
CA LYS A 518 2.70 20.08 -10.56
C LYS A 518 3.65 20.72 -11.57
N TYR A 519 4.95 20.54 -11.40
CA TYR A 519 5.95 21.08 -12.30
C TYR A 519 6.83 19.96 -12.83
N ALA A 520 6.71 19.67 -14.13
CA ALA A 520 7.48 18.66 -14.84
C ALA A 520 8.23 19.30 -16.03
N PRO A 521 9.43 19.85 -15.83
CA PRO A 521 10.24 20.41 -16.91
C PRO A 521 10.78 19.33 -17.83
N PHE A 522 10.96 19.68 -19.11
CA PHE A 522 11.46 18.77 -20.15
C PHE A 522 12.94 18.36 -19.97
N ASP A 523 13.72 19.14 -19.21
CA ASP A 523 15.18 18.97 -19.10
C ASP A 523 15.60 17.99 -17.99
N TRP A 524 14.65 17.39 -17.26
CA TRP A 524 14.91 16.36 -16.27
C TRP A 524 13.84 15.26 -16.31
N ASP A 525 14.13 14.12 -15.71
CA ASP A 525 13.13 13.07 -15.50
C ASP A 525 12.57 13.19 -14.08
N GLY A 526 11.33 13.67 -13.96
CA GLY A 526 10.64 13.84 -12.69
C GLY A 526 9.76 15.08 -12.61
N TYR A 527 9.11 15.25 -11.45
CA TYR A 527 8.23 16.39 -11.20
C TYR A 527 8.24 16.83 -9.73
N VAL A 528 7.97 18.12 -9.52
CA VAL A 528 7.78 18.71 -8.17
C VAL A 528 6.31 19.01 -7.98
N THR A 529 5.80 18.81 -6.76
CA THR A 529 4.42 19.13 -6.40
C THR A 529 4.35 20.07 -5.21
N ALA A 530 3.38 20.97 -5.24
CA ALA A 530 2.98 21.78 -4.08
C ALA A 530 1.45 21.85 -4.05
N ALA A 531 0.85 21.68 -2.88
CA ALA A 531 -0.60 21.70 -2.69
C ALA A 531 -0.98 22.42 -1.39
N LEU A 532 -2.07 23.17 -1.45
CA LEU A 532 -2.79 23.74 -0.32
C LEU A 532 -4.15 23.05 -0.27
N PHE A 533 -4.47 22.43 0.86
CA PHE A 533 -5.72 21.69 1.05
C PHE A 533 -6.42 22.13 2.33
N ASP A 534 -7.73 21.97 2.33
CA ASP A 534 -8.62 22.11 3.49
C ASP A 534 -9.51 20.87 3.53
N ILE A 535 -9.44 20.10 4.61
CA ILE A 535 -10.22 18.87 4.82
C ILE A 535 -11.08 19.08 6.07
N GLU A 536 -12.38 18.88 5.93
CA GLU A 536 -13.33 18.86 7.04
C GLU A 536 -13.89 17.43 7.17
N GLU A 537 -13.86 16.88 8.39
CA GLU A 537 -14.50 15.60 8.71
C GLU A 537 -15.67 15.86 9.66
N SER A 538 -16.86 15.46 9.25
CA SER A 538 -18.09 15.57 10.01
C SER A 538 -18.43 14.24 10.69
N ASN A 539 -19.14 14.32 11.81
CA ASN A 539 -19.59 13.15 12.58
C ASN A 539 -18.47 12.24 13.13
N SER A 540 -17.22 12.73 13.18
CA SER A 540 -16.11 12.02 13.82
C SER A 540 -16.40 11.72 15.30
N PHE A 541 -15.99 10.54 15.76
CA PHE A 541 -16.11 10.16 17.16
C PHE A 541 -15.27 11.08 18.07
N ALA A 542 -15.89 11.64 19.09
CA ALA A 542 -15.23 12.31 20.19
C ALA A 542 -15.14 11.38 21.40
N THR A 543 -14.02 11.40 22.14
CA THR A 543 -13.96 10.67 23.41
C THR A 543 -14.63 11.50 24.51
N ALA A 544 -15.72 11.01 25.06
CA ALA A 544 -16.35 11.63 26.22
C ALA A 544 -15.45 11.52 27.47
N PRO A 545 -15.61 12.41 28.48
CA PRO A 545 -14.83 12.36 29.73
C PRO A 545 -14.90 11.02 30.49
N GLY A 546 -15.91 10.18 30.20
CA GLY A 546 -16.07 8.84 30.77
C GLY A 546 -15.37 7.70 30.00
N GLY A 547 -14.67 8.01 28.89
CA GLY A 547 -13.92 7.03 28.10
C GLY A 547 -14.68 6.33 26.97
N TYR A 548 -15.96 6.68 26.75
CA TYR A 548 -16.75 6.16 25.63
C TYR A 548 -16.64 7.09 24.40
N GLN A 549 -16.73 6.53 23.20
CA GLN A 549 -16.88 7.31 21.98
C GLN A 549 -18.30 7.91 21.92
N THR A 550 -18.40 9.19 21.54
CA THR A 550 -19.62 9.99 21.41
C THR A 550 -19.65 10.76 20.12
#